data_AF-A0A7C7R8L8-F1
#
_entry.id   AF-A0A7C7R8L8-F1
#
_cell.length_a   1.000
_cell.length_b   1.000
_cell.length_c   1.000
_cell.angle_alpha   90.00
_cell.angle_beta   90.00
_cell.angle_gamma   90.00
#
_symmetry.space_group_name_H-M   'P 1'
#
loop_
_entity.id
_entity.type
_entity.pdbx_description
1 polymer ?
#
loop_
_entity_poly.entity_id
_entity_poly.type
_entity_poly.pdbx_seq_one_letter_code
_entity_poly.pdbx_strand_id
1 'polypeptide(L)'
;LDRSDFYDAAAWAEMEKSEGVAPLPEGTNLTAAEQRLRNRRLLEWGFQDEIARAVAQPTFEGREVVLGPRAGDYYIVRHGLAENELVVTQGNFKIDSALQIKARPSMMNPEPTGPAPEPIEIPSAARMAMNPVYQGYLAVAEALAANDLARAHQAALGLVAAADAVDGRTLGEEGSGHWKRLANQAIFAAYGVVDAEHLVAARLAFDPLSQAVLALVETFGHGLDEPLYRVHCPMAFDGRGAEWLGASRSVQNPYFGPAMSTCGEITATYESLAPLEVPLEFRRQLAGLYQAYLALHEALADDRATDAATAWKRLGPALAAIQPRGLDGRARRKWDALRAELEKHAQARLPAEDIEAMRGRFERLAAAMLELVDQFGHAQPQVLAKAHCPMAFDNRGAPWLQAGTELLNPYFGHKMLHCGKIERTFPPAGGTVQEERP
;
A
#
# COMPACT_ATOMS: atom_id res chain seq x y z
N LEU A 1 -5.96 -4.80 -42.61
CA LEU A 1 -7.31 -4.75 -43.20
C LEU A 1 -7.41 -3.47 -44.04
N ASP A 2 -8.18 -3.50 -45.12
CA ASP A 2 -8.24 -2.44 -46.15
C ASP A 2 -9.27 -1.35 -45.78
N ARG A 3 -9.13 -0.17 -46.38
CA ARG A 3 -9.80 1.10 -46.06
C ARG A 3 -11.29 1.16 -46.40
N SER A 4 -11.88 0.08 -46.90
CA SER A 4 -13.31 -0.01 -47.25
C SER A 4 -14.22 -0.46 -46.10
N ASP A 5 -13.67 -0.72 -44.92
CA ASP A 5 -14.43 -1.24 -43.76
C ASP A 5 -14.81 -0.16 -42.72
N PHE A 6 -14.80 1.14 -43.07
CA PHE A 6 -15.12 2.24 -42.14
C PHE A 6 -16.25 3.14 -42.65
N TYR A 7 -17.16 3.56 -41.76
CA TYR A 7 -18.22 4.55 -42.01
C TYR A 7 -17.78 5.98 -41.66
N ASP A 8 -18.31 6.95 -42.42
CA ASP A 8 -18.06 8.39 -42.32
C ASP A 8 -18.90 9.06 -41.20
N ALA A 9 -18.25 9.90 -40.39
CA ALA A 9 -18.77 10.51 -39.18
C ALA A 9 -19.30 11.94 -39.40
N ALA A 10 -20.11 12.16 -40.44
CA ALA A 10 -20.61 13.50 -40.79
C ALA A 10 -22.03 13.84 -40.27
N ALA A 11 -22.61 13.07 -39.34
CA ALA A 11 -24.02 13.25 -38.95
C ALA A 11 -24.29 13.88 -37.58
N TRP A 12 -23.28 14.34 -36.81
CA TRP A 12 -23.49 14.81 -35.44
C TRP A 12 -23.03 16.25 -35.14
N ALA A 13 -22.60 17.01 -36.16
CA ALA A 13 -22.06 18.36 -35.98
C ALA A 13 -23.08 19.51 -36.07
N GLU A 14 -24.38 19.25 -36.23
CA GLU A 14 -25.39 20.32 -36.43
C GLU A 14 -26.28 20.63 -35.22
N MET A 15 -26.13 19.95 -34.08
CA MET A 15 -26.90 20.26 -32.86
C MET A 15 -26.20 21.23 -31.88
N GLU A 16 -25.00 21.71 -32.19
CA GLU A 16 -24.13 22.39 -31.22
C GLU A 16 -24.00 23.92 -31.40
N LYS A 17 -25.00 24.59 -32.01
CA LYS A 17 -24.97 26.06 -32.24
C LYS A 17 -25.96 26.90 -31.41
N SER A 18 -26.57 26.37 -30.38
CA SER A 18 -27.28 27.17 -29.37
C SER A 18 -27.14 26.46 -28.02
N GLU A 19 -26.32 26.88 -27.06
CA GLU A 19 -26.30 28.19 -26.40
C GLU A 19 -24.91 28.45 -25.78
N GLY A 20 -24.44 29.70 -25.85
CA GLY A 20 -23.12 30.10 -25.33
C GLY A 20 -23.11 30.28 -23.81
N VAL A 21 -22.09 29.70 -23.14
CA VAL A 21 -21.76 30.02 -21.74
C VAL A 21 -20.64 31.06 -21.74
N ALA A 22 -20.95 32.30 -21.37
CA ALA A 22 -19.95 33.35 -21.16
C ALA A 22 -19.23 33.15 -19.81
N PRO A 23 -17.94 33.51 -19.68
CA PRO A 23 -17.20 33.44 -18.42
C PRO A 23 -17.74 34.42 -17.36
N LEU A 24 -17.79 33.98 -16.11
CA LEU A 24 -18.26 34.80 -14.98
C LEU A 24 -17.16 35.76 -14.47
N PRO A 25 -17.53 36.97 -13.97
CA PRO A 25 -16.57 37.92 -13.39
C PRO A 25 -15.88 37.40 -12.13
N GLU A 26 -14.65 37.84 -11.89
CA GLU A 26 -13.89 37.54 -10.66
C GLU A 26 -14.59 38.09 -9.41
N GLY A 27 -14.68 37.28 -8.36
CA GLY A 27 -15.33 37.62 -7.07
C GLY A 27 -16.75 37.08 -6.88
N THR A 28 -17.26 36.25 -7.79
CA THR A 28 -18.61 35.67 -7.68
C THR A 28 -18.62 34.50 -6.67
N ASN A 29 -19.27 34.67 -5.52
CA ASN A 29 -19.54 33.58 -4.58
C ASN A 29 -20.68 32.70 -5.12
N LEU A 30 -20.35 31.48 -5.53
CA LEU A 30 -21.34 30.49 -5.97
C LEU A 30 -21.96 29.80 -4.74
N THR A 31 -23.26 29.54 -4.79
CA THR A 31 -23.90 28.64 -3.83
C THR A 31 -23.40 27.20 -4.05
N ALA A 32 -23.54 26.34 -3.05
CA ALA A 32 -23.14 24.92 -3.17
C ALA A 32 -23.85 24.19 -4.32
N ALA A 33 -25.05 24.62 -4.73
CA ALA A 33 -25.75 24.07 -5.88
C ALA A 33 -25.16 24.54 -7.23
N GLU A 34 -24.73 25.79 -7.31
CA GLU A 34 -24.12 26.37 -8.52
C GLU A 34 -22.68 25.89 -8.73
N GLN A 35 -21.93 25.70 -7.63
CA GLN A 35 -20.60 25.07 -7.67
C GLN A 35 -20.68 23.63 -8.20
N ARG A 36 -21.72 22.88 -7.79
CA ARG A 36 -22.02 21.52 -8.27
C ARG A 36 -22.27 21.48 -9.79
N LEU A 37 -23.07 22.41 -10.31
CA LEU A 37 -23.39 22.47 -11.74
C LEU A 37 -22.17 22.86 -12.61
N ARG A 38 -21.32 23.77 -12.10
CA ARG A 38 -20.08 24.17 -12.79
C ARG A 38 -19.05 23.04 -12.84
N ASN A 39 -18.84 22.33 -11.74
CA ASN A 39 -17.90 21.21 -11.68
C ASN A 39 -18.33 20.05 -12.60
N ARG A 40 -19.65 19.82 -12.74
CA ARG A 40 -20.21 18.85 -13.70
C ARG A 40 -19.76 19.13 -15.14
N ARG A 41 -19.84 20.40 -15.58
CA ARG A 41 -19.48 20.82 -16.95
C ARG A 41 -17.98 20.80 -17.23
N LEU A 42 -17.14 21.04 -16.21
CA LEU A 42 -15.67 20.98 -16.37
C LEU A 42 -15.15 19.54 -16.52
N LEU A 43 -15.85 18.56 -15.95
CA LEU A 43 -15.53 17.13 -16.06
C LEU A 43 -15.86 16.56 -17.45
N GLU A 44 -16.93 17.06 -18.09
CA GLU A 44 -17.30 16.67 -19.45
C GLU A 44 -16.24 17.11 -20.50
N TRP A 45 -15.41 18.09 -20.17
CA TRP A 45 -14.36 18.65 -21.04
C TRP A 45 -12.97 18.00 -20.84
N GLY A 46 -12.68 17.40 -19.69
CA GLY A 46 -11.32 17.05 -19.27
C GLY A 46 -10.80 15.66 -19.64
N PHE A 47 -11.62 14.81 -20.27
CA PHE A 47 -11.33 13.37 -20.42
C PHE A 47 -11.07 12.88 -21.86
N GLN A 48 -10.74 13.77 -22.80
CA GLN A 48 -10.59 13.37 -24.21
C GLN A 48 -9.18 12.90 -24.62
N ASP A 49 -8.09 13.18 -23.88
CA ASP A 49 -6.74 13.11 -24.46
C ASP A 49 -5.75 12.06 -23.90
N GLU A 50 -6.10 11.21 -22.92
CA GLU A 50 -5.11 10.30 -22.29
C GLU A 50 -4.91 8.93 -22.97
N ILE A 51 -5.48 8.68 -24.15
CA ILE A 51 -5.42 7.36 -24.81
C ILE A 51 -4.19 7.16 -25.72
N ALA A 52 -3.35 8.19 -25.94
CA ALA A 52 -2.36 8.17 -27.03
C ALA A 52 -0.94 7.62 -26.72
N ARG A 53 -0.66 6.94 -25.59
CA ARG A 53 0.75 6.72 -25.17
C ARG A 53 1.25 5.32 -24.80
N ALA A 54 0.60 4.22 -25.18
CA ALA A 54 1.12 2.87 -24.86
C ALA A 54 1.39 2.00 -26.11
N VAL A 55 2.59 2.12 -26.71
CA VAL A 55 3.14 1.14 -27.67
C VAL A 55 4.64 0.93 -27.41
N ALA A 56 5.05 -0.25 -26.92
CA ALA A 56 6.37 -0.86 -27.17
C ALA A 56 6.49 -2.32 -26.63
N GLN A 57 6.71 -3.27 -27.55
CA GLN A 57 7.07 -4.71 -27.41
C GLN A 57 6.01 -5.71 -26.86
N PRO A 58 5.73 -6.85 -27.54
CA PRO A 58 4.71 -7.79 -27.07
C PRO A 58 5.27 -8.72 -26.00
N THR A 59 5.09 -8.35 -24.74
CA THR A 59 5.03 -9.31 -23.63
C THR A 59 3.63 -9.89 -23.54
N PHE A 60 3.49 -11.21 -23.52
CA PHE A 60 2.22 -11.84 -23.17
C PHE A 60 1.90 -11.55 -21.70
N GLU A 61 0.75 -10.96 -21.44
CA GLU A 61 0.23 -10.64 -20.12
C GLU A 61 -1.11 -11.36 -19.91
N GLY A 62 -1.29 -12.00 -18.76
CA GLY A 62 -2.59 -12.52 -18.36
C GLY A 62 -3.47 -11.36 -17.91
N ARG A 63 -4.64 -11.21 -18.54
CA ARG A 63 -5.58 -10.14 -18.23
C ARG A 63 -6.95 -10.73 -17.93
N GLU A 64 -7.58 -10.22 -16.88
CA GLU A 64 -8.94 -10.60 -16.52
C GLU A 64 -9.93 -9.85 -17.42
N VAL A 65 -10.90 -10.58 -17.95
CA VAL A 65 -11.91 -10.05 -18.86
C VAL A 65 -13.30 -10.43 -18.38
N VAL A 66 -14.24 -9.50 -18.48
CA VAL A 66 -15.64 -9.73 -18.10
C VAL A 66 -16.38 -10.19 -19.34
N LEU A 67 -16.84 -11.44 -19.33
CA LEU A 67 -17.62 -12.01 -20.43
C LEU A 67 -19.11 -11.68 -20.26
N GLY A 68 -19.76 -11.36 -21.37
CA GLY A 68 -21.18 -11.25 -21.54
C GLY A 68 -21.81 -12.54 -22.09
N PRO A 69 -23.06 -12.47 -22.60
CA PRO A 69 -23.76 -13.61 -23.16
C PRO A 69 -22.96 -14.32 -24.25
N ARG A 70 -23.04 -15.66 -24.27
CA ARG A 70 -22.44 -16.46 -25.33
C ARG A 70 -23.20 -16.26 -26.64
N ALA A 71 -22.47 -15.94 -27.71
CA ALA A 71 -23.00 -15.73 -29.05
C ALA A 71 -22.41 -16.79 -29.99
N GLY A 72 -23.03 -17.98 -30.00
CA GLY A 72 -22.55 -19.13 -30.78
C GLY A 72 -21.22 -19.68 -30.24
N ASP A 73 -20.18 -19.64 -31.07
CA ASP A 73 -18.82 -20.07 -30.73
C ASP A 73 -17.98 -18.98 -30.05
N TYR A 74 -18.55 -17.79 -29.85
CA TYR A 74 -17.86 -16.63 -29.29
C TYR A 74 -18.49 -16.18 -27.97
N TYR A 75 -17.71 -15.48 -27.15
CA TYR A 75 -18.19 -14.74 -25.99
C TYR A 75 -18.13 -13.25 -26.30
N ILE A 76 -19.18 -12.51 -25.95
CA ILE A 76 -19.15 -11.05 -25.96
C ILE A 76 -18.23 -10.62 -24.81
N VAL A 77 -17.22 -9.78 -25.03
CA VAL A 77 -16.40 -9.21 -23.95
C VAL A 77 -17.00 -7.87 -23.58
N ARG A 78 -17.43 -7.70 -22.32
CA ARG A 78 -18.01 -6.44 -21.82
C ARG A 78 -16.94 -5.48 -21.32
N HIS A 79 -15.92 -6.00 -20.66
CA HIS A 79 -14.81 -5.21 -20.10
C HIS A 79 -13.51 -6.03 -20.04
N GLY A 80 -12.37 -5.35 -19.90
CA GLY A 80 -11.05 -5.96 -19.75
C GLY A 80 -10.25 -6.11 -21.05
N LEU A 81 -10.84 -5.76 -22.20
CA LEU A 81 -10.13 -5.63 -23.47
C LEU A 81 -10.58 -4.37 -24.21
N ALA A 82 -9.65 -3.73 -24.92
CA ALA A 82 -9.93 -2.65 -25.85
C ALA A 82 -10.03 -3.17 -27.29
N GLU A 83 -10.75 -2.43 -28.14
CA GLU A 83 -10.85 -2.75 -29.56
C GLU A 83 -9.46 -2.70 -30.21
N ASN A 84 -9.14 -3.75 -30.99
CA ASN A 84 -7.81 -4.01 -31.59
C ASN A 84 -6.72 -4.58 -30.65
N GLU A 85 -7.04 -4.92 -29.40
CA GLU A 85 -6.13 -5.74 -28.58
C GLU A 85 -6.08 -7.19 -29.11
N LEU A 86 -4.88 -7.77 -29.14
CA LEU A 86 -4.66 -9.12 -29.65
C LEU A 86 -4.79 -10.15 -28.53
N VAL A 87 -5.75 -11.07 -28.68
CA VAL A 87 -5.94 -12.20 -27.77
C VAL A 87 -5.34 -13.47 -28.37
N VAL A 88 -4.61 -14.23 -27.57
CA VAL A 88 -4.05 -15.51 -28.00
C VAL A 88 -5.15 -16.56 -28.11
N THR A 89 -5.41 -17.04 -29.32
CA THR A 89 -6.45 -18.06 -29.59
C THR A 89 -5.90 -19.48 -29.71
N GLN A 90 -4.59 -19.65 -29.95
CA GLN A 90 -3.92 -20.95 -30.05
C GLN A 90 -2.61 -20.96 -29.25
N GLY A 91 -2.38 -22.00 -28.45
CA GLY A 91 -1.16 -22.15 -27.65
C GLY A 91 -1.18 -21.47 -26.27
N ASN A 92 -2.34 -20.95 -25.84
CA ASN A 92 -2.57 -20.33 -24.53
C ASN A 92 -2.03 -21.18 -23.35
N PHE A 93 -2.23 -22.49 -23.35
CA PHE A 93 -1.75 -23.39 -22.29
C PHE A 93 -0.21 -23.45 -22.18
N LYS A 94 0.50 -23.44 -23.31
CA LYS A 94 1.98 -23.46 -23.33
C LYS A 94 2.57 -22.14 -22.85
N ILE A 95 1.90 -21.03 -23.17
CA ILE A 95 2.28 -19.69 -22.70
C ILE A 95 2.05 -19.60 -21.18
N ASP A 96 0.90 -20.05 -20.69
CA ASP A 96 0.58 -20.09 -19.26
C ASP A 96 1.53 -21.00 -18.46
N SER A 97 1.88 -22.17 -19.00
CA SER A 97 2.88 -23.07 -18.41
C SER A 97 4.28 -22.44 -18.35
N ALA A 98 4.68 -21.68 -19.38
CA ALA A 98 5.95 -20.96 -19.38
C ALA A 98 5.97 -19.77 -18.39
N LEU A 99 4.81 -19.15 -18.13
CA LEU A 99 4.64 -18.12 -17.10
C LEU A 99 4.76 -18.71 -15.69
N GLN A 100 4.21 -19.91 -15.44
CA GLN A 100 4.36 -20.64 -14.17
C GLN A 100 5.82 -20.97 -13.85
N ILE A 101 6.58 -21.49 -14.82
CA ILE A 101 8.02 -21.80 -14.64
C ILE A 101 8.82 -20.52 -14.31
N LYS A 102 8.36 -19.35 -14.77
CA LYS A 102 8.97 -18.04 -14.52
C LYS A 102 8.38 -17.28 -13.32
N ALA A 103 7.52 -17.93 -12.52
CA ALA A 103 6.84 -17.34 -11.36
C ALA A 103 6.08 -16.03 -11.67
N ARG A 104 5.49 -15.94 -12.87
CA ARG A 104 4.60 -14.81 -13.27
C ARG A 104 3.13 -15.18 -13.08
N PRO A 105 2.21 -14.20 -12.95
CA PRO A 105 0.78 -14.45 -12.78
C PRO A 105 0.23 -15.40 -13.87
N SER A 106 -0.50 -16.44 -13.45
CA SER A 106 -1.00 -17.52 -14.32
C SER A 106 -2.51 -17.70 -14.14
N MET A 107 -3.20 -18.06 -15.23
CA MET A 107 -4.65 -18.29 -15.26
C MET A 107 -5.09 -19.52 -14.46
N MET A 108 -4.16 -20.41 -14.10
CA MET A 108 -4.45 -21.70 -13.43
C MET A 108 -4.19 -21.67 -11.92
N ASN A 109 -3.58 -20.60 -11.40
CA ASN A 109 -3.37 -20.43 -9.96
C ASN A 109 -3.39 -18.93 -9.60
N PRO A 110 -4.57 -18.30 -9.46
CA PRO A 110 -4.65 -17.00 -8.81
C PRO A 110 -4.42 -17.25 -7.32
N GLU A 111 -3.16 -17.18 -6.87
CA GLU A 111 -2.95 -16.94 -5.44
C GLU A 111 -3.68 -15.64 -5.06
N PRO A 112 -4.22 -15.53 -3.83
CA PRO A 112 -4.78 -14.28 -3.37
C PRO A 112 -3.64 -13.25 -3.41
N THR A 113 -3.70 -12.41 -4.44
CA THR A 113 -3.01 -11.15 -4.68
C THR A 113 -1.66 -10.99 -3.99
N GLY A 114 -0.61 -10.83 -4.80
CA GLY A 114 0.63 -10.20 -4.34
C GLY A 114 0.35 -8.92 -3.53
N PRO A 115 1.31 -8.46 -2.71
CA PRO A 115 1.10 -7.32 -1.82
C PRO A 115 0.43 -6.18 -2.59
N ALA A 116 -0.58 -5.55 -1.97
CA ALA A 116 -1.16 -4.32 -2.49
C ALA A 116 -0.02 -3.37 -2.89
N PRO A 117 -0.16 -2.58 -3.98
CA PRO A 117 0.89 -1.66 -4.40
C PRO A 117 1.38 -0.85 -3.19
N GLU A 118 2.71 -0.73 -3.03
CA GLU A 118 3.26 -0.01 -1.89
C GLU A 118 2.73 1.42 -1.89
N PRO A 119 2.12 1.88 -0.79
CA PRO A 119 1.60 3.24 -0.72
C PRO A 119 2.72 4.26 -0.91
N ILE A 120 2.39 5.40 -1.51
CA ILE A 120 3.37 6.46 -1.69
C ILE A 120 3.92 6.94 -0.33
N GLU A 121 5.19 7.35 -0.33
CA GLU A 121 5.83 7.91 0.85
C GLU A 121 5.32 9.32 1.12
N ILE A 122 4.60 9.49 2.24
CA ILE A 122 4.16 10.77 2.76
C ILE A 122 4.49 10.86 4.26
N PRO A 123 4.64 12.08 4.82
CA PRO A 123 4.84 12.27 6.25
C PRO A 123 3.77 11.54 7.07
N SER A 124 4.18 10.86 8.15
CA SER A 124 3.25 10.08 8.99
C SER A 124 2.10 10.94 9.54
N ALA A 125 2.40 12.18 9.93
CA ALA A 125 1.41 13.14 10.40
C ALA A 125 0.34 13.44 9.33
N ALA A 126 0.75 13.56 8.06
CA ALA A 126 -0.17 13.81 6.95
C ALA A 126 -1.04 12.58 6.66
N ARG A 127 -0.48 11.37 6.76
CA ARG A 127 -1.25 10.11 6.66
C ARG A 127 -2.27 9.98 7.80
N MET A 128 -1.87 10.29 9.02
CA MET A 128 -2.76 10.28 10.18
C MET A 128 -3.88 11.32 10.07
N ALA A 129 -3.64 12.46 9.42
CA ALA A 129 -4.67 13.46 9.16
C ALA A 129 -5.82 12.93 8.27
N MET A 130 -5.60 11.86 7.50
CA MET A 130 -6.64 11.20 6.68
C MET A 130 -7.50 10.21 7.47
N ASN A 131 -7.09 9.81 8.69
CA ASN A 131 -7.82 8.83 9.50
C ASN A 131 -9.32 9.14 9.67
N PRO A 132 -9.74 10.40 9.90
CA PRO A 132 -11.16 10.75 10.00
C PRO A 132 -11.96 10.47 8.71
N VAL A 133 -11.33 10.49 7.53
CA VAL A 133 -11.97 10.15 6.25
C VAL A 133 -12.29 8.65 6.21
N TYR A 134 -11.31 7.80 6.56
CA TYR A 134 -11.52 6.35 6.65
C TYR A 134 -12.56 6.00 7.72
N GLN A 135 -12.52 6.66 8.88
CA GLN A 135 -13.51 6.45 9.95
C GLN A 135 -14.93 6.84 9.51
N GLY A 136 -15.08 8.00 8.85
CA GLY A 136 -16.36 8.44 8.28
C GLY A 136 -16.90 7.44 7.25
N TYR A 137 -16.04 6.96 6.35
CA TYR A 137 -16.41 5.94 5.37
C TYR A 137 -16.85 4.62 6.01
N LEU A 138 -16.09 4.11 6.98
CA LEU A 138 -16.42 2.87 7.68
C LEU A 138 -17.75 3.01 8.43
N ALA A 139 -18.06 4.19 8.98
CA ALA A 139 -19.35 4.49 9.60
C ALA A 139 -20.51 4.51 8.60
N VAL A 140 -20.29 4.98 7.35
CA VAL A 140 -21.28 4.84 6.27
C VAL A 140 -21.54 3.36 5.96
N ALA A 141 -20.47 2.57 5.78
CA ALA A 141 -20.57 1.15 5.46
C ALA A 141 -21.32 0.38 6.57
N GLU A 142 -20.98 0.60 7.84
CA GLU A 142 -21.64 -0.01 9.00
C GLU A 142 -23.13 0.37 9.06
N ALA A 143 -23.46 1.65 8.84
CA ALA A 143 -24.84 2.11 8.85
C ALA A 143 -25.68 1.45 7.74
N LEU A 144 -25.14 1.34 6.52
CA LEU A 144 -25.81 0.65 5.42
C LEU A 144 -25.95 -0.87 5.66
N ALA A 145 -24.96 -1.49 6.30
CA ALA A 145 -25.03 -2.88 6.73
C ALA A 145 -26.11 -3.11 7.80
N ALA A 146 -26.40 -2.09 8.62
CA ALA A 146 -27.45 -2.10 9.64
C ALA A 146 -28.83 -1.63 9.12
N ASN A 147 -28.98 -1.31 7.84
CA ASN A 147 -30.20 -0.67 7.27
C ASN A 147 -30.54 0.70 7.92
N ASP A 148 -29.57 1.43 8.45
CA ASP A 148 -29.77 2.74 9.08
C ASP A 148 -29.42 3.88 8.12
N LEU A 149 -30.41 4.36 7.39
CA LEU A 149 -30.23 5.44 6.40
C LEU A 149 -29.85 6.77 7.06
N ALA A 150 -30.42 7.10 8.22
CA ALA A 150 -30.16 8.36 8.90
C ALA A 150 -28.71 8.43 9.38
N ARG A 151 -28.20 7.34 9.98
CA ARG A 151 -26.80 7.23 10.36
C ARG A 151 -25.87 7.25 9.15
N ALA A 152 -26.27 6.64 8.03
CA ALA A 152 -25.49 6.68 6.78
C ALA A 152 -25.34 8.13 6.25
N HIS A 153 -26.42 8.92 6.26
CA HIS A 153 -26.35 10.33 5.85
C HIS A 153 -25.42 11.15 6.77
N GLN A 154 -25.57 10.98 8.09
CA GLN A 154 -24.73 11.69 9.06
C GLN A 154 -23.25 11.31 8.90
N ALA A 155 -22.94 10.03 8.74
CA ALA A 155 -21.57 9.55 8.53
C ALA A 155 -20.98 10.07 7.21
N ALA A 156 -21.76 10.12 6.13
CA ALA A 156 -21.32 10.64 4.84
C ALA A 156 -21.00 12.15 4.91
N LEU A 157 -21.80 12.95 5.62
CA LEU A 157 -21.49 14.35 5.90
C LEU A 157 -20.20 14.49 6.73
N GLY A 158 -20.00 13.62 7.73
CA GLY A 158 -18.77 13.57 8.51
C GLY A 158 -17.53 13.26 7.66
N LEU A 159 -17.64 12.32 6.72
CA LEU A 159 -16.59 12.00 5.75
C LEU A 159 -16.26 13.22 4.88
N VAL A 160 -17.26 13.91 4.34
CA VAL A 160 -17.05 15.11 3.52
C VAL A 160 -16.28 16.17 4.31
N ALA A 161 -16.73 16.48 5.52
CA ALA A 161 -16.05 17.46 6.38
C ALA A 161 -14.61 17.04 6.72
N ALA A 162 -14.38 15.74 6.96
CA ALA A 162 -13.06 15.20 7.20
C ALA A 162 -12.15 15.34 5.97
N ALA A 163 -12.67 15.06 4.77
CA ALA A 163 -11.90 15.15 3.53
C ALA A 163 -11.53 16.61 3.20
N ASP A 164 -12.45 17.55 3.41
CA ASP A 164 -12.20 18.99 3.25
C ASP A 164 -11.17 19.54 4.24
N ALA A 165 -11.04 18.91 5.42
CA ALA A 165 -10.10 19.33 6.46
C ALA A 165 -8.65 18.90 6.22
N VAL A 166 -8.39 17.94 5.32
CA VAL A 166 -7.03 17.48 5.01
C VAL A 166 -6.30 18.54 4.18
N ASP A 167 -5.22 19.09 4.75
CA ASP A 167 -4.34 20.00 4.02
C ASP A 167 -3.47 19.24 3.02
N GLY A 168 -3.92 19.16 1.76
CA GLY A 168 -3.22 18.48 0.69
C GLY A 168 -1.77 18.94 0.49
N ARG A 169 -1.40 20.17 0.87
CA ARG A 169 -0.03 20.69 0.75
C ARG A 169 0.98 19.92 1.60
N THR A 170 0.50 19.24 2.66
CA THR A 170 1.34 18.42 3.54
C THR A 170 1.72 17.07 2.93
N LEU A 171 1.19 16.72 1.75
CA LEU A 171 1.38 15.44 1.09
C LEU A 171 2.50 15.42 0.05
N GLY A 172 3.24 16.53 -0.11
CA GLY A 172 4.20 16.70 -1.19
C GLY A 172 3.51 16.90 -2.55
N GLU A 173 4.30 17.11 -3.60
CA GLU A 173 3.78 17.44 -4.94
C GLU A 173 2.98 16.29 -5.56
N GLU A 174 3.56 15.09 -5.59
CA GLU A 174 2.91 13.87 -6.07
C GLU A 174 1.64 13.57 -5.26
N GLY A 175 1.74 13.52 -3.93
CA GLY A 175 0.61 13.24 -3.05
C GLY A 175 -0.52 14.27 -3.15
N SER A 176 -0.22 15.56 -3.34
CA SER A 176 -1.22 16.61 -3.53
C SER A 176 -2.11 16.37 -4.75
N GLY A 177 -1.50 15.94 -5.87
CA GLY A 177 -2.22 15.66 -7.11
C GLY A 177 -3.17 14.48 -6.97
N HIS A 178 -2.69 13.38 -6.39
CA HIS A 178 -3.50 12.21 -6.08
C HIS A 178 -4.64 12.54 -5.12
N TRP A 179 -4.37 13.28 -4.05
CA TRP A 179 -5.35 13.65 -3.03
C TRP A 179 -6.49 14.47 -3.64
N LYS A 180 -6.15 15.53 -4.40
CA LYS A 180 -7.16 16.39 -5.03
C LYS A 180 -8.13 15.59 -5.90
N ARG A 181 -7.64 14.63 -6.68
CA ARG A 181 -8.48 13.81 -7.55
C ARG A 181 -9.35 12.85 -6.74
N LEU A 182 -8.74 12.05 -5.86
CA LEU A 182 -9.42 10.98 -5.12
C LEU A 182 -10.36 11.51 -4.04
N ALA A 183 -9.97 12.56 -3.31
CA ALA A 183 -10.83 13.19 -2.31
C ALA A 183 -12.06 13.82 -2.96
N ASN A 184 -11.92 14.49 -4.12
CA ASN A 184 -13.08 15.04 -4.84
C ASN A 184 -14.05 13.94 -5.30
N GLN A 185 -13.53 12.78 -5.75
CA GLN A 185 -14.36 11.63 -6.10
C GLN A 185 -15.11 11.08 -4.87
N ALA A 186 -14.41 10.92 -3.75
CA ALA A 186 -15.01 10.47 -2.49
C ALA A 186 -16.06 11.46 -1.97
N ILE A 187 -15.77 12.77 -1.96
CA ILE A 187 -16.71 13.82 -1.54
C ILE A 187 -17.96 13.81 -2.43
N PHE A 188 -17.79 13.75 -3.75
CA PHE A 188 -18.93 13.71 -4.68
C PHE A 188 -19.82 12.49 -4.45
N ALA A 189 -19.21 11.31 -4.31
CA ALA A 189 -19.96 10.07 -4.05
C ALA A 189 -20.63 10.08 -2.67
N ALA A 190 -19.97 10.64 -1.64
CA ALA A 190 -20.54 10.80 -0.31
C ALA A 190 -21.78 11.70 -0.32
N TYR A 191 -21.78 12.81 -1.07
CA TYR A 191 -23.00 13.61 -1.27
C TYR A 191 -24.13 12.81 -1.94
N GLY A 192 -23.81 11.89 -2.85
CA GLY A 192 -24.79 10.95 -3.40
C GLY A 192 -25.46 10.07 -2.34
N VAL A 193 -24.73 9.68 -1.29
CA VAL A 193 -25.30 8.97 -0.13
C VAL A 193 -26.16 9.90 0.73
N VAL A 194 -25.73 11.15 0.94
CA VAL A 194 -26.49 12.16 1.71
C VAL A 194 -27.83 12.50 1.06
N ASP A 195 -27.85 12.62 -0.27
CA ASP A 195 -29.03 13.00 -1.05
C ASP A 195 -29.98 11.81 -1.31
N ALA A 196 -29.63 10.60 -0.86
CA ALA A 196 -30.43 9.40 -1.11
C ALA A 196 -31.73 9.36 -0.30
N GLU A 197 -32.88 9.22 -0.98
CA GLU A 197 -34.19 9.21 -0.30
C GLU A 197 -34.49 7.88 0.42
N HIS A 198 -33.83 6.79 0.02
CA HIS A 198 -34.06 5.45 0.57
C HIS A 198 -32.81 4.56 0.47
N LEU A 199 -32.77 3.47 1.25
CA LEU A 199 -31.61 2.56 1.36
C LEU A 199 -31.09 2.04 0.02
N VAL A 200 -31.97 1.74 -0.94
CA VAL A 200 -31.55 1.28 -2.27
C VAL A 200 -30.73 2.35 -3.01
N ALA A 201 -31.17 3.62 -2.95
CA ALA A 201 -30.44 4.72 -3.57
C ALA A 201 -29.10 4.96 -2.85
N ALA A 202 -29.09 4.89 -1.52
CA ALA A 202 -27.87 5.05 -0.73
C ALA A 202 -26.84 3.97 -1.05
N ARG A 203 -27.26 2.72 -1.28
CA ARG A 203 -26.39 1.61 -1.67
C ARG A 203 -25.83 1.75 -3.08
N LEU A 204 -26.64 2.26 -4.01
CA LEU A 204 -26.16 2.59 -5.36
C LEU A 204 -25.12 3.71 -5.34
N ALA A 205 -25.32 4.73 -4.50
CA ALA A 205 -24.36 5.80 -4.30
C ALA A 205 -23.11 5.38 -3.50
N PHE A 206 -23.22 4.33 -2.68
CA PHE A 206 -22.10 3.82 -1.89
C PHE A 206 -21.02 3.13 -2.74
N ASP A 207 -21.36 2.51 -3.87
CA ASP A 207 -20.39 1.86 -4.76
C ASP A 207 -19.29 2.83 -5.25
N PRO A 208 -19.58 3.97 -5.88
CA PRO A 208 -18.54 4.92 -6.28
C PRO A 208 -17.78 5.52 -5.09
N LEU A 209 -18.40 5.64 -3.91
CA LEU A 209 -17.72 6.08 -2.69
C LEU A 209 -16.71 5.03 -2.23
N SER A 210 -17.10 3.77 -2.23
CA SER A 210 -16.27 2.62 -1.90
C SER A 210 -15.05 2.53 -2.81
N GLN A 211 -15.25 2.66 -4.13
CA GLN A 211 -14.15 2.66 -5.10
C GLN A 211 -13.15 3.80 -4.85
N ALA A 212 -13.65 5.01 -4.55
CA ALA A 212 -12.79 6.15 -4.26
C ALA A 212 -11.96 5.94 -2.97
N VAL A 213 -12.57 5.38 -1.91
CA VAL A 213 -11.86 5.13 -0.64
C VAL A 213 -10.91 3.94 -0.72
N LEU A 214 -11.23 2.92 -1.51
CA LEU A 214 -10.28 1.84 -1.84
C LEU A 214 -9.05 2.40 -2.55
N ALA A 215 -9.24 3.26 -3.56
CA ALA A 215 -8.13 3.92 -4.23
C ALA A 215 -7.32 4.83 -3.28
N LEU A 216 -7.98 5.48 -2.31
CA LEU A 216 -7.28 6.26 -1.27
C LEU A 216 -6.40 5.38 -0.39
N VAL A 217 -6.90 4.26 0.14
CA VAL A 217 -6.09 3.37 1.00
C VAL A 217 -4.98 2.67 0.21
N GLU A 218 -5.19 2.35 -1.06
CA GLU A 218 -4.14 1.78 -1.92
C GLU A 218 -3.05 2.81 -2.24
N THR A 219 -3.42 4.08 -2.44
CA THR A 219 -2.45 5.15 -2.74
C THR A 219 -1.70 5.61 -1.49
N PHE A 220 -2.44 5.87 -0.40
CA PHE A 220 -1.93 6.56 0.79
C PHE A 220 -1.87 5.67 2.05
N GLY A 221 -2.23 4.39 1.98
CA GLY A 221 -2.36 3.55 3.18
C GLY A 221 -3.31 4.14 4.21
N HIS A 222 -3.16 3.80 5.49
CA HIS A 222 -3.92 4.42 6.58
C HIS A 222 -3.11 4.43 7.87
N GLY A 223 -3.48 5.30 8.81
CA GLY A 223 -2.90 5.37 10.16
C GLY A 223 -3.83 4.88 11.27
N LEU A 224 -4.93 4.20 10.95
CA LEU A 224 -5.85 3.63 11.94
C LEU A 224 -5.22 2.49 12.74
N ASP A 225 -5.66 2.24 13.98
CA ASP A 225 -5.00 1.27 14.87
C ASP A 225 -5.11 -0.18 14.41
N GLU A 226 -6.24 -0.56 13.84
CA GLU A 226 -6.45 -1.90 13.31
C GLU A 226 -6.34 -1.92 11.78
N PRO A 227 -5.96 -3.08 11.19
CA PRO A 227 -5.93 -3.25 9.75
C PRO A 227 -7.31 -3.09 9.11
N LEU A 228 -7.32 -2.67 7.85
CA LEU A 228 -8.52 -2.61 7.03
C LEU A 228 -8.54 -3.75 6.02
N TYR A 229 -9.73 -4.14 5.57
CA TYR A 229 -9.92 -5.31 4.71
C TYR A 229 -10.68 -4.93 3.45
N ARG A 230 -10.14 -5.22 2.26
CA ARG A 230 -10.95 -5.19 1.04
C ARG A 230 -11.84 -6.43 1.04
N VAL A 231 -13.13 -6.23 0.89
CA VAL A 231 -14.12 -7.30 0.80
C VAL A 231 -14.83 -7.20 -0.56
N HIS A 232 -14.97 -8.33 -1.24
CA HIS A 232 -15.68 -8.44 -2.51
C HIS A 232 -16.95 -9.27 -2.34
N CYS A 233 -18.09 -8.76 -2.81
CA CYS A 233 -19.34 -9.51 -2.91
C CYS A 233 -19.70 -9.69 -4.39
N PRO A 234 -19.62 -10.91 -4.96
CA PRO A 234 -19.88 -11.13 -6.38
C PRO A 234 -21.37 -10.99 -6.74
N MET A 235 -22.27 -11.07 -5.75
CA MET A 235 -23.72 -11.01 -5.96
C MET A 235 -24.28 -9.59 -5.97
N ALA A 236 -23.51 -8.58 -5.57
CA ALA A 236 -23.96 -7.20 -5.58
C ALA A 236 -24.32 -6.74 -7.00
N PHE A 237 -25.33 -5.87 -7.10
CA PHE A 237 -25.81 -5.27 -8.36
C PHE A 237 -26.06 -6.32 -9.47
N ASP A 238 -26.91 -7.30 -9.17
CA ASP A 238 -27.34 -8.35 -10.11
C ASP A 238 -26.18 -9.17 -10.69
N GLY A 239 -25.19 -9.48 -9.85
CA GLY A 239 -24.04 -10.30 -10.23
C GLY A 239 -22.90 -9.54 -10.91
N ARG A 240 -22.99 -8.20 -11.01
CA ARG A 240 -21.84 -7.37 -11.40
C ARG A 240 -20.71 -7.42 -10.37
N GLY A 241 -21.07 -7.66 -9.12
CA GLY A 241 -20.16 -7.58 -7.99
C GLY A 241 -19.91 -6.16 -7.51
N ALA A 242 -19.45 -6.05 -6.28
CA ALA A 242 -19.04 -4.79 -5.66
C ALA A 242 -18.00 -5.06 -4.58
N GLU A 243 -17.14 -4.08 -4.34
CA GLU A 243 -16.11 -4.15 -3.31
C GLU A 243 -16.31 -3.07 -2.26
N TRP A 244 -15.74 -3.28 -1.07
CA TRP A 244 -15.69 -2.28 -0.03
C TRP A 244 -14.56 -2.49 0.95
N LEU A 245 -14.13 -1.40 1.58
CA LEU A 245 -13.22 -1.44 2.71
C LEU A 245 -13.99 -1.72 4.01
N GLY A 246 -13.55 -2.71 4.79
CA GLY A 246 -14.14 -3.12 6.07
C GLY A 246 -13.17 -2.97 7.23
N ALA A 247 -13.69 -2.74 8.43
CA ALA A 247 -12.90 -2.54 9.65
C ALA A 247 -12.57 -3.85 10.39
N SER A 248 -13.10 -5.00 9.94
CA SER A 248 -12.94 -6.26 10.64
C SER A 248 -12.97 -7.45 9.69
N ARG A 249 -12.45 -8.59 10.14
CA ARG A 249 -12.56 -9.87 9.42
C ARG A 249 -13.98 -10.45 9.43
N SER A 250 -14.84 -9.99 10.34
CA SER A 250 -16.25 -10.35 10.32
C SER A 250 -16.93 -9.49 9.24
N VAL A 251 -17.26 -10.13 8.12
CA VAL A 251 -17.91 -9.47 6.99
C VAL A 251 -19.27 -8.91 7.42
N GLN A 252 -19.47 -7.62 7.12
CA GLN A 252 -20.73 -6.91 7.26
C GLN A 252 -21.02 -6.22 5.94
N ASN A 253 -21.95 -6.80 5.16
CA ASN A 253 -22.21 -6.41 3.79
C ASN A 253 -23.09 -5.14 3.71
N PRO A 254 -22.55 -3.99 3.25
CA PRO A 254 -23.31 -2.74 3.15
C PRO A 254 -24.36 -2.75 2.03
N TYR A 255 -24.19 -3.59 1.00
CA TYR A 255 -25.07 -3.68 -0.17
C TYR A 255 -26.33 -4.51 0.09
N PHE A 256 -26.28 -5.48 1.00
CA PHE A 256 -27.43 -6.33 1.33
C PHE A 256 -27.96 -6.15 2.76
N GLY A 257 -27.21 -5.46 3.63
CA GLY A 257 -27.62 -5.25 5.01
C GLY A 257 -27.80 -6.57 5.78
N PRO A 258 -28.77 -6.65 6.71
CA PRO A 258 -29.00 -7.87 7.49
C PRO A 258 -29.43 -9.08 6.67
N ALA A 259 -29.93 -8.89 5.44
CA ALA A 259 -30.41 -9.99 4.60
C ALA A 259 -29.29 -10.93 4.14
N MET A 260 -28.07 -10.39 3.94
CA MET A 260 -26.88 -11.18 3.57
C MET A 260 -25.64 -10.60 4.24
N SER A 261 -25.72 -10.35 5.54
CA SER A 261 -24.68 -9.59 6.28
C SER A 261 -23.28 -10.21 6.17
N THR A 262 -23.18 -11.54 6.05
CA THR A 262 -21.91 -12.26 5.95
C THR A 262 -21.47 -12.54 4.52
N CYS A 263 -22.23 -12.10 3.50
CA CYS A 263 -21.89 -12.34 2.11
C CYS A 263 -20.72 -11.45 1.68
N GLY A 264 -19.60 -12.07 1.31
CA GLY A 264 -18.41 -11.41 0.79
C GLY A 264 -17.15 -12.18 1.16
N GLU A 265 -16.08 -11.96 0.40
CA GLU A 265 -14.76 -12.56 0.62
C GLU A 265 -13.72 -11.46 0.83
N ILE A 266 -12.82 -11.65 1.80
CA ILE A 266 -11.71 -10.72 2.02
C ILE A 266 -10.66 -10.96 0.92
N THR A 267 -10.45 -9.98 0.05
CA THR A 267 -9.53 -10.06 -1.10
C THR A 267 -8.23 -9.28 -0.88
N ALA A 268 -8.12 -8.46 0.17
CA ALA A 268 -6.86 -7.85 0.62
C ALA A 268 -6.93 -7.42 2.09
N THR A 269 -5.76 -7.28 2.70
CA THR A 269 -5.57 -6.65 4.01
C THR A 269 -4.62 -5.46 3.85
N TYR A 270 -5.02 -4.31 4.36
CA TYR A 270 -4.19 -3.11 4.46
C TYR A 270 -3.73 -2.99 5.90
N GLU A 271 -2.43 -3.09 6.12
CA GLU A 271 -1.83 -2.89 7.43
C GLU A 271 -1.69 -1.40 7.72
N SER A 272 -1.75 -1.06 9.00
CA SER A 272 -1.57 0.33 9.40
C SER A 272 -0.13 0.78 9.31
N LEU A 273 0.04 2.02 8.85
CA LEU A 273 1.31 2.72 8.72
C LEU A 273 1.50 3.80 9.79
N ALA A 274 0.67 3.80 10.84
CA ALA A 274 0.92 4.67 11.99
C ALA A 274 2.20 4.22 12.72
N PRO A 275 3.01 5.18 13.23
CA PRO A 275 4.16 4.84 14.06
C PRO A 275 3.75 3.96 15.25
N LEU A 276 4.55 2.93 15.54
CA LEU A 276 4.33 2.10 16.71
C LEU A 276 4.64 2.88 17.98
N GLU A 277 3.73 2.86 18.94
CA GLU A 277 4.03 3.28 20.30
C GLU A 277 4.91 2.23 20.96
N VAL A 278 6.14 2.64 21.32
CA VAL A 278 7.15 1.74 21.88
C VAL A 278 7.74 2.35 23.14
N PRO A 279 7.53 1.75 24.33
CA PRO A 279 8.07 2.26 25.58
C PRO A 279 9.60 2.34 25.57
N LEU A 280 10.18 3.40 26.15
CA LEU A 280 11.63 3.55 26.28
C LEU A 280 12.27 2.35 26.98
N GLU A 281 11.60 1.79 27.98
CA GLU A 281 12.10 0.61 28.70
C GLU A 281 12.22 -0.61 27.80
N PHE A 282 11.29 -0.81 26.87
CA PHE A 282 11.40 -1.87 25.87
C PHE A 282 12.61 -1.62 24.94
N ARG A 283 12.80 -0.38 24.46
CA ARG A 283 13.97 -0.01 23.63
C ARG A 283 15.30 -0.23 24.35
N ARG A 284 15.35 -0.03 25.67
CA ARG A 284 16.52 -0.34 26.50
C ARG A 284 16.81 -1.83 26.58
N GLN A 285 15.78 -2.67 26.67
CA GLN A 285 15.96 -4.13 26.65
C GLN A 285 16.55 -4.64 25.32
N LEU A 286 16.25 -3.98 24.20
CA LEU A 286 16.87 -4.30 22.90
C LEU A 286 18.38 -4.06 22.86
N ALA A 287 18.94 -3.32 23.82
CA ALA A 287 20.33 -2.87 23.76
C ALA A 287 21.34 -4.03 23.68
N GLY A 288 21.12 -5.11 24.44
CA GLY A 288 22.00 -6.28 24.41
C GLY A 288 21.99 -7.01 23.08
N LEU A 289 20.84 -7.06 22.40
CA LEU A 289 20.72 -7.67 21.08
C LEU A 289 21.46 -6.85 20.02
N TYR A 290 21.26 -5.53 20.01
CA TYR A 290 22.01 -4.63 19.14
C TYR A 290 23.52 -4.74 19.37
N GLN A 291 23.98 -4.78 20.62
CA GLN A 291 25.41 -4.94 20.93
C GLN A 291 25.97 -6.26 20.40
N ALA A 292 25.24 -7.38 20.56
CA ALA A 292 25.66 -8.66 20.02
C ALA A 292 25.73 -8.65 18.48
N TYR A 293 24.75 -8.02 17.82
CA TYR A 293 24.72 -7.86 16.37
C TYR A 293 25.85 -6.96 15.86
N LEU A 294 26.10 -5.82 16.50
CA LEU A 294 27.16 -4.88 16.09
C LEU A 294 28.55 -5.50 16.28
N ALA A 295 28.77 -6.25 17.36
CA ALA A 295 30.01 -7.00 17.54
C ALA A 295 30.23 -8.06 16.44
N LEU A 296 29.16 -8.69 15.97
CA LEU A 296 29.21 -9.62 14.83
C LEU A 296 29.52 -8.86 13.53
N HIS A 297 28.82 -7.76 13.27
CA HIS A 297 29.05 -6.89 12.10
C HIS A 297 30.51 -6.43 12.02
N GLU A 298 31.06 -5.88 13.11
CA GLU A 298 32.45 -5.42 13.18
C GLU A 298 33.44 -6.56 12.95
N ALA A 299 33.20 -7.74 13.54
CA ALA A 299 34.07 -8.90 13.35
C ALA A 299 34.06 -9.40 11.89
N LEU A 300 32.92 -9.34 11.20
CA LEU A 300 32.82 -9.69 9.77
C LEU A 300 33.50 -8.65 8.87
N ALA A 301 33.37 -7.36 9.21
CA ALA A 301 34.03 -6.28 8.49
C ALA A 301 35.56 -6.32 8.68
N ASP A 302 36.03 -6.81 9.83
CA ASP A 302 37.45 -6.91 10.17
C ASP A 302 38.07 -8.30 9.88
N ASP A 303 37.37 -9.16 9.13
CA ASP A 303 37.80 -10.53 8.78
C ASP A 303 38.15 -11.45 9.99
N ARG A 304 37.59 -11.17 11.18
CA ARG A 304 37.83 -11.93 12.43
C ARG A 304 36.82 -13.06 12.62
N ALA A 305 37.03 -14.18 11.92
CA ALA A 305 36.10 -15.31 11.89
C ALA A 305 35.75 -15.91 13.28
N THR A 306 36.73 -16.04 14.19
CA THR A 306 36.51 -16.57 15.55
C THR A 306 35.65 -15.65 16.41
N ASP A 307 35.87 -14.34 16.28
CA ASP A 307 35.11 -13.33 17.01
C ASP A 307 33.69 -13.22 16.45
N ALA A 308 33.54 -13.31 15.13
CA ALA A 308 32.24 -13.38 14.47
C ALA A 308 31.44 -14.60 14.95
N ALA A 309 32.05 -15.79 14.99
CA ALA A 309 31.41 -17.00 15.50
C ALA A 309 31.02 -16.87 16.98
N THR A 310 31.84 -16.19 17.79
CA THR A 310 31.55 -15.92 19.20
C THR A 310 30.40 -14.93 19.37
N ALA A 311 30.38 -13.84 18.60
CA ALA A 311 29.30 -12.85 18.61
C ALA A 311 27.97 -13.47 18.14
N TRP A 312 27.99 -14.30 17.10
CA TRP A 312 26.81 -15.01 16.59
C TRP A 312 26.14 -15.84 17.69
N LYS A 313 26.93 -16.60 18.46
CA LYS A 313 26.42 -17.42 19.59
C LYS A 313 25.76 -16.60 20.69
N ARG A 314 26.05 -15.31 20.80
CA ARG A 314 25.44 -14.40 21.80
C ARG A 314 24.07 -13.86 21.37
N LEU A 315 23.73 -13.90 20.09
CA LEU A 315 22.45 -13.39 19.57
C LEU A 315 21.25 -14.10 20.19
N GLY A 316 21.26 -15.44 20.23
CA GLY A 316 20.16 -16.23 20.79
C GLY A 316 19.86 -15.89 22.26
N PRO A 317 20.86 -15.96 23.17
CA PRO A 317 20.69 -15.55 24.56
C PRO A 317 20.27 -14.08 24.72
N ALA A 318 20.83 -13.16 23.94
CA ALA A 318 20.45 -11.74 24.00
C ALA A 318 18.99 -11.52 23.60
N LEU A 319 18.52 -12.21 22.56
CA LEU A 319 17.12 -12.17 22.12
C LEU A 319 16.18 -12.80 23.15
N ALA A 320 16.56 -13.93 23.73
CA ALA A 320 15.77 -14.62 24.76
C ALA A 320 15.58 -13.82 26.05
N ALA A 321 16.53 -12.92 26.36
CA ALA A 321 16.46 -12.06 27.54
C ALA A 321 15.42 -10.93 27.43
N ILE A 322 14.94 -10.61 26.22
CA ILE A 322 14.00 -9.50 25.99
C ILE A 322 12.60 -9.89 26.44
N GLN A 323 12.04 -9.08 27.34
CA GLN A 323 10.67 -9.21 27.81
C GLN A 323 9.82 -8.09 27.20
N PRO A 324 8.81 -8.41 26.36
CA PRO A 324 7.96 -7.41 25.71
C PRO A 324 6.92 -6.80 26.66
N ARG A 325 7.33 -6.43 27.89
CA ARG A 325 6.48 -5.75 28.86
C ARG A 325 6.15 -4.36 28.34
N GLY A 326 4.87 -4.02 28.36
CA GLY A 326 4.37 -2.73 27.86
C GLY A 326 4.21 -2.65 26.35
N LEU A 327 4.44 -3.75 25.61
CA LEU A 327 3.94 -3.85 24.23
C LEU A 327 2.55 -4.47 24.22
N ASP A 328 1.62 -3.80 23.54
CA ASP A 328 0.26 -4.24 23.29
C ASP A 328 -0.12 -4.07 21.81
N GLY A 329 -1.35 -4.49 21.47
CA GLY A 329 -1.95 -4.31 20.14
C GLY A 329 -1.00 -4.65 18.98
N ARG A 330 -0.86 -3.71 18.04
CA ARG A 330 0.03 -3.83 16.88
C ARG A 330 1.49 -4.02 17.26
N ALA A 331 2.00 -3.25 18.21
CA ALA A 331 3.42 -3.29 18.58
C ALA A 331 3.79 -4.69 19.10
N ARG A 332 2.89 -5.31 19.87
CA ARG A 332 3.07 -6.69 20.32
C ARG A 332 3.03 -7.70 19.19
N ARG A 333 2.05 -7.63 18.29
CA ARG A 333 1.96 -8.55 17.13
C ARG A 333 3.20 -8.45 16.23
N LYS A 334 3.65 -7.23 15.95
CA LYS A 334 4.84 -6.97 15.14
C LYS A 334 6.10 -7.51 15.82
N TRP A 335 6.23 -7.32 17.14
CA TRP A 335 7.34 -7.87 17.91
C TRP A 335 7.35 -9.39 17.87
N ASP A 336 6.21 -10.05 18.10
CA ASP A 336 6.13 -11.51 18.14
C ASP A 336 6.51 -12.11 16.77
N ALA A 337 6.05 -11.52 15.67
CA ALA A 337 6.43 -11.93 14.32
C ALA A 337 7.92 -11.73 14.03
N LEU A 338 8.45 -10.54 14.34
CA LEU A 338 9.86 -10.22 14.09
C LEU A 338 10.81 -11.03 14.97
N ARG A 339 10.44 -11.28 16.22
CA ARG A 339 11.19 -12.12 17.15
C ARG A 339 11.34 -13.54 16.59
N ALA A 340 10.28 -14.13 16.03
CA ALA A 340 10.35 -15.46 15.44
C ALA A 340 11.36 -15.53 14.28
N GLU A 341 11.38 -14.54 13.40
CA GLU A 341 12.37 -14.46 12.31
C GLU A 341 13.79 -14.22 12.83
N LEU A 342 13.97 -13.34 13.82
CA LEU A 342 15.26 -13.14 14.48
C LEU A 342 15.77 -14.42 15.15
N GLU A 343 14.92 -15.17 15.85
CA GLU A 343 15.27 -16.44 16.50
C GLU A 343 15.76 -17.46 15.47
N LYS A 344 15.03 -17.60 14.36
CA LYS A 344 15.39 -18.47 13.22
C LYS A 344 16.76 -18.14 12.64
N HIS A 345 17.12 -16.86 12.53
CA HIS A 345 18.44 -16.44 12.03
C HIS A 345 19.55 -16.55 13.08
N ALA A 346 19.28 -16.18 14.33
CA ALA A 346 20.23 -16.25 15.43
C ALA A 346 20.65 -17.68 15.78
N GLN A 347 19.75 -18.66 15.59
CA GLN A 347 20.00 -20.07 15.89
C GLN A 347 20.62 -20.85 14.72
N ALA A 348 20.95 -20.18 13.61
CA ALA A 348 21.57 -20.84 12.46
C ALA A 348 22.89 -21.52 12.86
N ARG A 349 22.99 -22.83 12.62
CA ARG A 349 24.22 -23.59 12.87
C ARG A 349 25.20 -23.35 11.74
N LEU A 350 26.32 -22.71 12.06
CA LEU A 350 27.39 -22.40 11.13
C LEU A 350 28.66 -23.17 11.51
N PRO A 351 29.45 -23.62 10.52
CA PRO A 351 30.80 -24.12 10.78
C PRO A 351 31.61 -23.02 11.48
N ALA A 352 32.40 -23.41 12.49
CA ALA A 352 33.35 -22.47 13.08
C ALA A 352 34.36 -22.04 11.99
N GLU A 353 34.78 -20.78 12.03
CA GLU A 353 35.83 -20.22 11.17
C GLU A 353 35.46 -20.06 9.67
N ASP A 354 34.27 -20.47 9.23
CA ASP A 354 33.80 -20.21 7.86
C ASP A 354 33.13 -18.83 7.74
N ILE A 355 33.96 -17.82 7.47
CA ILE A 355 33.52 -16.41 7.38
C ILE A 355 32.59 -16.16 6.19
N GLU A 356 32.78 -16.85 5.07
CA GLU A 356 31.93 -16.68 3.89
C GLU A 356 30.52 -17.25 4.13
N ALA A 357 30.42 -18.41 4.81
CA ALA A 357 29.13 -18.91 5.26
C ALA A 357 28.45 -17.97 6.26
N MET A 358 29.21 -17.35 7.17
CA MET A 358 28.67 -16.33 8.09
C MET A 358 28.15 -15.11 7.33
N ARG A 359 28.90 -14.58 6.35
CA ARG A 359 28.48 -13.46 5.50
C ARG A 359 27.18 -13.73 4.75
N GLY A 360 27.08 -14.91 4.13
CA GLY A 360 25.86 -15.33 3.43
C GLY A 360 24.63 -15.38 4.33
N ARG A 361 24.78 -15.81 5.60
CA ARG A 361 23.66 -15.78 6.56
C ARG A 361 23.43 -14.41 7.18
N PHE A 362 24.46 -13.58 7.27
CA PHE A 362 24.38 -12.26 7.87
C PHE A 362 23.42 -11.35 7.12
N GLU A 363 23.29 -11.49 5.79
CA GLU A 363 22.31 -10.74 4.97
C GLU A 363 20.90 -10.78 5.58
N ARG A 364 20.38 -11.98 5.90
CA ARG A 364 19.01 -12.13 6.42
C ARG A 364 18.87 -11.62 7.85
N LEU A 365 19.89 -11.84 8.69
CA LEU A 365 19.93 -11.29 10.04
C LEU A 365 19.96 -9.75 10.01
N ALA A 366 20.75 -9.17 9.11
CA ALA A 366 20.87 -7.73 8.93
C ALA A 366 19.54 -7.12 8.47
N ALA A 367 18.84 -7.75 7.53
CA ALA A 367 17.49 -7.34 7.13
C ALA A 367 16.51 -7.34 8.32
N ALA A 368 16.51 -8.40 9.14
CA ALA A 368 15.66 -8.46 10.33
C ALA A 368 16.03 -7.42 11.40
N MET A 369 17.31 -7.09 11.57
CA MET A 369 17.77 -6.04 12.48
C MET A 369 17.45 -4.62 11.97
N LEU A 370 17.44 -4.43 10.66
CA LEU A 370 16.97 -3.18 10.03
C LEU A 370 15.48 -2.99 10.24
N GLU A 371 14.67 -4.05 10.07
CA GLU A 371 13.24 -4.02 10.42
C GLU A 371 13.05 -3.72 11.91
N LEU A 372 13.86 -4.32 12.80
CA LEU A 372 13.79 -4.06 14.24
C LEU A 372 14.01 -2.59 14.57
N VAL A 373 15.06 -1.98 14.03
CA VAL A 373 15.37 -0.56 14.33
C VAL A 373 14.38 0.40 13.69
N ASP A 374 13.84 0.08 12.52
CA ASP A 374 12.84 0.90 11.86
C ASP A 374 11.50 0.91 12.64
N GLN A 375 11.07 -0.25 13.10
CA GLN A 375 9.77 -0.42 13.76
C GLN A 375 9.80 -0.05 15.25
N PHE A 376 10.90 -0.36 15.95
CA PHE A 376 10.99 -0.21 17.41
C PHE A 376 11.99 0.86 17.87
N GLY A 377 12.90 1.30 17.01
CA GLY A 377 14.01 2.17 17.38
C GLY A 377 15.03 1.47 18.28
N HIS A 378 15.98 2.24 18.82
CA HIS A 378 17.03 1.72 19.71
C HIS A 378 17.36 2.70 20.84
N ALA A 379 18.03 2.19 21.89
CA ALA A 379 18.57 2.99 22.99
C ALA A 379 20.11 2.90 23.10
N GLN A 380 20.80 2.56 22.01
CA GLN A 380 22.27 2.62 21.93
C GLN A 380 22.79 4.05 22.19
N PRO A 381 24.02 4.22 22.71
CA PRO A 381 24.58 5.55 22.96
C PRO A 381 24.89 6.33 21.67
N GLN A 382 25.19 5.62 20.58
CA GLN A 382 25.52 6.21 19.29
C GLN A 382 24.37 6.05 18.29
N VAL A 383 24.36 6.94 17.29
CA VAL A 383 23.52 6.80 16.10
C VAL A 383 23.81 5.47 15.43
N LEU A 384 22.76 4.77 15.00
CA LEU A 384 22.89 3.63 14.11
C LEU A 384 22.62 4.09 12.67
N ALA A 385 23.22 3.43 11.68
CA ALA A 385 23.05 3.78 10.29
C ALA A 385 22.72 2.54 9.46
N LYS A 386 21.74 2.68 8.55
CA LYS A 386 21.54 1.76 7.43
C LYS A 386 22.58 2.09 6.37
N ALA A 387 23.44 1.14 6.09
CA ALA A 387 24.36 1.18 4.98
C ALA A 387 23.95 0.16 3.91
N HIS A 388 24.40 0.35 2.68
CA HIS A 388 24.10 -0.54 1.56
C HIS A 388 25.32 -0.70 0.65
N CYS A 389 25.58 -1.94 0.24
CA CYS A 389 26.62 -2.29 -0.73
C CYS A 389 25.93 -2.83 -1.98
N PRO A 390 25.98 -2.14 -3.13
CA PRO A 390 25.31 -2.59 -4.36
C PRO A 390 25.98 -3.82 -4.99
N MET A 391 27.22 -4.12 -4.64
CA MET A 391 27.99 -5.23 -5.22
C MET A 391 27.86 -6.54 -4.43
N ALA A 392 27.24 -6.50 -3.24
CA ALA A 392 27.06 -7.70 -2.43
C ALA A 392 26.22 -8.75 -3.19
N PHE A 393 26.59 -10.02 -3.04
CA PHE A 393 25.89 -11.18 -3.61
C PHE A 393 25.59 -11.04 -5.12
N ASP A 394 26.64 -10.97 -5.93
CA ASP A 394 26.56 -10.90 -7.40
C ASP A 394 25.76 -9.68 -7.91
N ASN A 395 26.02 -8.51 -7.30
CA ASN A 395 25.34 -7.24 -7.59
C ASN A 395 23.83 -7.22 -7.32
N ARG A 396 23.31 -8.19 -6.55
CA ARG A 396 21.95 -8.06 -5.97
C ARG A 396 21.86 -6.88 -5.00
N GLY A 397 22.98 -6.57 -4.34
CA GLY A 397 23.03 -5.59 -3.28
C GLY A 397 22.54 -6.15 -1.95
N ALA A 398 23.08 -5.60 -0.85
CA ALA A 398 22.63 -5.96 0.49
C ALA A 398 22.79 -4.79 1.47
N PRO A 399 21.77 -4.53 2.30
CA PRO A 399 21.86 -3.53 3.35
C PRO A 399 22.30 -4.14 4.69
N TRP A 400 22.94 -3.33 5.53
CA TRP A 400 23.22 -3.67 6.92
C TRP A 400 22.98 -2.51 7.86
N LEU A 401 22.84 -2.82 9.14
CA LEU A 401 22.83 -1.85 10.22
C LEU A 401 24.25 -1.79 10.82
N GLN A 402 24.74 -0.60 11.09
CA GLN A 402 26.04 -0.39 11.74
C GLN A 402 25.98 0.76 12.72
N ALA A 403 27.01 0.90 13.53
CA ALA A 403 27.15 1.97 14.49
C ALA A 403 27.92 3.15 13.84
N GLY A 404 27.35 4.36 13.90
CA GLY A 404 27.91 5.54 13.23
C GLY A 404 27.87 5.48 11.69
N THR A 405 28.47 6.48 11.06
CA THR A 405 28.42 6.69 9.60
C THR A 405 29.71 6.31 8.88
N GLU A 406 30.74 5.85 9.59
CA GLU A 406 31.96 5.31 8.99
C GLU A 406 31.64 3.94 8.40
N LEU A 407 31.77 3.79 7.08
CA LEU A 407 31.41 2.55 6.39
C LEU A 407 32.35 1.41 6.77
N LEU A 408 31.78 0.33 7.30
CA LEU A 408 32.47 -0.92 7.60
C LEU A 408 31.69 -2.07 6.94
N ASN A 409 32.14 -2.53 5.78
CA ASN A 409 31.42 -3.47 4.94
C ASN A 409 31.60 -4.93 5.44
N PRO A 410 30.55 -5.55 6.01
CA PRO A 410 30.67 -6.89 6.57
C PRO A 410 30.77 -7.99 5.51
N TYR A 411 30.35 -7.71 4.27
CA TYR A 411 30.29 -8.69 3.19
C TYR A 411 31.63 -8.89 2.48
N PHE A 412 32.50 -7.89 2.49
CA PHE A 412 33.79 -7.93 1.80
C PHE A 412 35.00 -7.82 2.74
N GLY A 413 34.78 -7.46 4.01
CA GLY A 413 35.87 -7.33 4.98
C GLY A 413 36.90 -6.29 4.57
N HIS A 414 38.18 -6.56 4.84
CA HIS A 414 39.28 -5.66 4.50
C HIS A 414 39.41 -5.39 2.99
N LYS A 415 38.92 -6.29 2.12
CA LYS A 415 39.02 -6.11 0.66
C LYS A 415 38.30 -4.86 0.19
N MET A 416 37.18 -4.50 0.82
CA MET A 416 36.36 -3.34 0.44
C MET A 416 35.69 -2.70 1.67
N LEU A 417 36.46 -2.52 2.75
CA LEU A 417 35.94 -2.13 4.06
C LEU A 417 35.05 -0.89 4.02
N HIS A 418 35.45 0.12 3.24
CA HIS A 418 34.71 1.40 3.14
C HIS A 418 33.80 1.48 1.91
N CYS A 419 33.54 0.37 1.22
CA CYS A 419 32.67 0.35 0.03
C CYS A 419 31.19 0.25 0.42
N GLY A 420 30.39 1.16 -0.12
CA GLY A 420 28.95 1.23 0.09
C GLY A 420 28.47 2.68 0.16
N LYS A 421 27.25 2.87 0.66
CA LYS A 421 26.70 4.20 0.99
C LYS A 421 25.88 4.11 2.28
N ILE A 422 25.86 5.19 3.04
CA ILE A 422 24.88 5.39 4.11
C ILE A 422 23.57 5.83 3.47
N GLU A 423 22.48 5.12 3.77
CA GLU A 423 21.15 5.43 3.24
C GLU A 423 20.28 6.19 4.24
N ARG A 424 20.39 5.85 5.52
CA ARG A 424 19.55 6.43 6.58
C ARG A 424 20.23 6.30 7.93
N THR A 425 19.97 7.24 8.84
CA THR A 425 20.39 7.18 10.24
C THR A 425 19.19 6.98 11.16
N PHE A 426 19.46 6.36 12.31
CA PHE A 426 18.52 6.13 13.39
C PHE A 426 19.12 6.79 14.64
N PRO A 427 18.51 7.86 15.16
CA PRO A 427 18.95 8.48 16.40
C PRO A 427 18.49 7.66 17.62
N PRO A 428 19.23 7.71 18.74
CA PRO A 428 18.87 6.99 19.94
C PRO A 428 17.61 7.55 20.60
N ALA A 429 16.73 6.67 21.05
CA ALA A 429 15.53 7.03 21.78
C ALA A 429 15.88 7.66 23.14
N GLY A 430 15.35 8.87 23.38
CA GLY A 430 15.61 9.63 24.60
C GLY A 430 16.86 10.51 24.56
N GLY A 431 17.60 10.53 23.44
CA GLY A 431 18.59 11.56 23.16
C GLY A 431 17.92 12.83 22.65
N THR A 432 18.25 13.99 23.20
CA THR A 432 17.90 15.27 22.59
C THR A 432 18.58 15.35 21.23
N VAL A 433 17.81 15.28 20.14
CA VAL A 433 18.28 15.69 18.83
C VAL A 433 18.48 17.20 18.93
N GLN A 434 19.72 17.65 19.08
CA GLN A 434 20.06 19.00 18.66
C GLN A 434 19.92 18.96 17.14
N GLU A 435 18.79 19.45 16.64
CA GLU A 435 18.68 19.84 15.24
C GLU A 435 19.74 20.92 15.02
N GLU A 436 20.90 20.53 14.50
CA GLU A 436 21.74 21.46 13.76
C GLU A 436 20.93 21.87 12.52
N ARG A 437 20.17 22.95 12.67
CA ARG A 437 19.59 23.67 11.54
C ARG A 437 20.75 24.19 10.68
N PRO A 438 20.69 24.01 9.35
CA PRO A 438 21.66 24.61 8.44
C PRO A 438 21.63 26.15 8.47
#